data_AF-A0A6P0P3I6-F1
#
_entry.id   AF-A0A6P0P3I6-F1
#
_cell.length_a   1.000
_cell.length_b   1.000
_cell.length_c   1.000
_cell.angle_alpha   90.00
_cell.angle_beta   90.00
_cell.angle_gamma   90.00
#
_symmetry.space_group_name_H-M   'P 1'
#
loop_
_entity.id
_entity.type
_entity.pdbx_description
1 polymer ?
#
loop_
_entity_poly.entity_id
_entity_poly.type
_entity_poly.pdbx_seq_one_letter_code
_entity_poly.pdbx_strand_id
1 'polypeptide(L)'
;MIAAKGETGIKYAEILKLKSKIKQNTLKNIRDDLQRLGLVEYKSPILKINSDLLGQTHSDSEIANYLANILNEHIVIKEIYQNNKPGTMMTQHQLHKIIANLYNLSVDNRTVNHYATRMISWFYFAGLLEKGAGNNIKVPNGTSKQKGKRKNEEHQQLSLF
;
A
#
# COMPACT_ATOMS: atom_id res chain seq x y z
N MET A 1 9.93 0.25 -20.35
CA MET A 1 11.37 0.04 -20.08
C MET A 1 11.63 -0.65 -18.73
N ILE A 2 10.97 -0.25 -17.63
CA ILE A 2 11.06 -0.97 -16.33
C ILE A 2 10.23 -2.26 -16.34
N ALA A 3 9.00 -2.23 -16.89
CA ALA A 3 8.14 -3.42 -17.00
C ALA A 3 8.80 -4.60 -17.77
N ALA A 4 9.54 -4.31 -18.85
CA ALA A 4 10.25 -5.33 -19.64
C ALA A 4 11.48 -5.93 -18.94
N LYS A 5 11.97 -5.32 -17.85
CA LYS A 5 13.05 -5.83 -17.00
C LYS A 5 12.54 -6.35 -15.65
N GLY A 6 11.22 -6.38 -15.43
CA GLY A 6 10.63 -6.75 -14.15
C GLY A 6 11.03 -8.16 -13.72
N GLU A 7 11.10 -9.09 -14.68
CA GLU A 7 11.52 -10.48 -14.48
C GLU A 7 13.03 -10.64 -14.31
N THR A 8 13.82 -9.99 -15.16
CA THR A 8 15.30 -10.11 -15.16
C THR A 8 15.98 -9.30 -14.05
N GLY A 9 15.25 -8.35 -13.47
CA GLY A 9 15.71 -7.46 -12.43
C GLY A 9 16.44 -6.22 -12.97
N ILE A 10 16.43 -5.16 -12.17
CA ILE A 10 17.13 -3.91 -12.43
C ILE A 10 18.04 -3.58 -11.25
N LYS A 11 19.25 -3.06 -11.53
CA LYS A 11 20.14 -2.57 -10.48
C LYS A 11 19.46 -1.39 -9.78
N TYR A 12 19.36 -1.43 -8.46
CA TYR A 12 18.69 -0.36 -7.71
C TYR A 12 19.33 1.02 -7.95
N ALA A 13 20.64 1.07 -8.17
CA ALA A 13 21.35 2.30 -8.57
C ALA A 13 20.84 2.90 -9.89
N GLU A 14 20.36 2.08 -10.84
CA GLU A 14 19.74 2.57 -12.08
C GLU A 14 18.37 3.19 -11.80
N ILE A 15 17.57 2.61 -10.90
CA ILE A 15 16.31 3.21 -10.44
C ILE A 15 16.58 4.58 -9.79
N LEU A 16 17.59 4.68 -8.92
CA LEU A 16 17.97 5.94 -8.28
C LEU A 16 18.32 7.03 -9.31
N LYS A 17 19.00 6.67 -10.40
CA LYS A 17 19.30 7.59 -11.51
C LYS A 17 18.04 8.02 -12.27
N LEU A 18 17.18 7.05 -12.63
CA LEU A 18 15.94 7.31 -13.36
C LEU A 18 14.92 8.15 -12.57
N LYS A 19 14.96 8.05 -11.24
CA LYS A 19 14.03 8.75 -10.34
C LYS A 19 14.76 9.83 -9.52
N SER A 20 15.72 10.52 -10.13
CA SER A 20 16.56 11.57 -9.51
C SER A 20 15.78 12.71 -8.86
N LYS A 21 14.54 12.97 -9.31
CA LYS A 21 13.62 13.97 -8.71
C LYS A 21 13.06 13.54 -7.35
N ILE A 22 13.17 12.27 -6.97
CA ILE A 22 12.66 11.73 -5.72
C ILE A 22 13.82 11.53 -4.76
N LYS A 23 13.65 12.00 -3.51
CA LYS A 23 14.66 11.83 -2.46
C LYS A 23 15.01 10.35 -2.29
N GLN A 24 16.30 10.03 -2.19
CA GLN A 24 16.76 8.63 -2.08
C GLN A 24 16.14 7.90 -0.89
N ASN A 25 15.99 8.55 0.26
CA ASN A 25 15.30 7.97 1.43
C ASN A 25 13.84 7.62 1.14
N THR A 26 13.14 8.43 0.34
CA THR A 26 11.78 8.13 -0.10
C THR A 26 11.77 6.92 -1.02
N LEU A 27 12.68 6.84 -1.99
CA LEU A 27 12.80 5.66 -2.86
C LEU A 27 13.15 4.38 -2.09
N LYS A 28 13.99 4.50 -1.05
CA LYS A 28 14.31 3.38 -0.15
C LYS A 28 13.08 2.90 0.59
N ASN A 29 12.34 3.84 1.19
CA ASN A 29 11.10 3.54 1.90
C ASN A 29 10.06 2.87 0.99
N ILE A 30 9.94 3.31 -0.27
CA ILE A 30 9.03 2.72 -1.25
C ILE A 30 9.47 1.30 -1.60
N ARG A 31 10.75 1.08 -1.89
CA ARG A 31 11.28 -0.26 -2.12
C ARG A 31 10.98 -1.19 -0.94
N ASP A 32 11.19 -0.72 0.29
CA ASP A 32 10.98 -1.52 1.50
C ASP A 32 9.49 -1.85 1.71
N ASP A 33 8.56 -0.96 1.34
CA ASP A 33 7.12 -1.29 1.31
C ASP A 33 6.84 -2.41 0.33
N LEU A 34 7.26 -2.23 -0.91
CA LEU A 34 6.94 -3.16 -1.99
C LEU A 34 7.52 -4.54 -1.69
N GLN A 35 8.70 -4.59 -1.07
CA GLN A 35 9.31 -5.84 -0.64
C GLN A 35 8.51 -6.51 0.47
N ARG A 36 8.07 -5.75 1.48
CA ARG A 36 7.23 -6.29 2.57
C ARG A 36 5.85 -6.75 2.09
N LEU A 37 5.33 -6.11 1.05
CA LEU A 37 4.07 -6.47 0.40
C LEU A 37 4.23 -7.63 -0.59
N GLY A 38 5.42 -8.20 -0.72
CA GLY A 38 5.69 -9.32 -1.64
C GLY A 38 5.64 -8.93 -3.13
N LEU A 39 5.56 -7.64 -3.46
CA LEU A 39 5.49 -7.16 -4.84
C LEU A 39 6.82 -7.23 -5.57
N VAL A 40 7.92 -7.06 -4.82
CA VAL A 40 9.28 -7.08 -5.35
C VAL A 40 10.19 -7.91 -4.45
N GLU A 41 11.18 -8.54 -5.06
CA GLU A 41 12.30 -9.14 -4.35
C GLU A 41 13.51 -8.22 -4.51
N TYR A 42 14.06 -7.77 -3.39
CA TYR A 42 15.31 -7.03 -3.38
C TYR A 42 16.42 -7.89 -2.77
N LYS A 43 17.38 -8.27 -3.61
CA LYS A 43 18.65 -8.90 -3.19
C LYS A 43 19.77 -8.02 -3.71
N SER A 44 20.32 -7.18 -2.83
CA SER A 44 21.30 -6.16 -3.20
C SER A 44 22.36 -6.72 -4.17
N PRO A 45 22.60 -6.08 -5.32
CA PRO A 45 22.10 -4.76 -5.73
C PRO A 45 20.80 -4.78 -6.56
N ILE A 46 20.21 -5.96 -6.77
CA ILE A 46 19.14 -6.19 -7.75
C ILE A 46 17.76 -6.10 -7.11
N LEU A 47 16.87 -5.36 -7.77
CA LEU A 47 15.44 -5.34 -7.50
C LEU A 47 14.72 -6.03 -8.67
N LYS A 48 13.89 -7.03 -8.39
CA LYS A 48 13.04 -7.70 -9.39
C LYS A 48 11.59 -7.75 -8.90
N ILE A 49 10.65 -7.87 -9.83
CA ILE A 49 9.26 -8.18 -9.49
C ILE A 49 9.21 -9.62 -8.96
N ASN A 50 8.34 -9.88 -7.98
CA ASN A 50 8.11 -11.25 -7.52
C ASN A 50 7.62 -12.12 -8.69
N SER A 51 8.21 -13.29 -8.87
CA SER A 51 7.87 -14.20 -9.97
C SER A 51 6.40 -14.60 -9.98
N ASP A 52 5.75 -14.66 -8.81
CA ASP A 52 4.33 -15.00 -8.69
C ASP A 52 3.42 -13.94 -9.34
N LEU A 53 3.95 -12.74 -9.58
CA LEU A 53 3.25 -11.65 -10.24
C LEU A 53 3.56 -11.57 -11.74
N LEU A 54 4.57 -12.28 -12.23
CA LEU A 54 4.93 -12.28 -13.65
C LEU A 54 3.82 -12.95 -14.47
N GLY A 55 3.31 -12.25 -15.49
CA GLY A 55 2.17 -12.71 -16.28
C GLY A 55 0.80 -12.62 -15.58
N GLN A 56 0.74 -12.16 -14.33
CA GLN A 56 -0.51 -11.88 -13.61
C GLN A 56 -0.78 -10.38 -13.42
N THR A 57 0.12 -9.51 -13.90
CA THR A 57 0.01 -8.06 -13.75
C THR A 57 -0.31 -7.40 -15.09
N HIS A 58 -1.39 -7.82 -15.75
CA HIS A 58 -1.88 -7.15 -16.95
C HIS A 58 -2.74 -5.92 -16.61
N SER A 59 -3.18 -5.82 -15.35
CA SER A 59 -4.02 -4.72 -14.86
C SER A 59 -3.76 -4.36 -13.39
N ASP A 60 -4.07 -3.11 -13.04
CA ASP A 60 -4.07 -2.65 -11.64
C ASP A 60 -5.06 -3.43 -10.75
N SER A 61 -6.10 -4.02 -11.36
CA SER A 61 -7.09 -4.85 -10.66
C SER A 61 -6.48 -6.13 -10.12
N GLU A 62 -5.60 -6.78 -10.89
CA GLU A 62 -4.91 -8.01 -10.46
C GLU A 62 -3.92 -7.71 -9.33
N ILE A 63 -3.17 -6.60 -9.43
CA ILE A 63 -2.29 -6.14 -8.35
C ILE A 63 -3.10 -5.84 -7.09
N ALA A 64 -4.25 -5.17 -7.23
CA ALA A 64 -5.15 -4.90 -6.11
C ALA A 64 -5.71 -6.18 -5.48
N ASN A 65 -6.02 -7.21 -6.26
CA ASN A 65 -6.46 -8.52 -5.76
C ASN A 65 -5.35 -9.24 -4.99
N TYR A 66 -4.14 -9.26 -5.54
CA TYR A 66 -2.97 -9.83 -4.87
C TYR A 66 -2.72 -9.15 -3.53
N LEU A 67 -2.72 -7.81 -3.52
CA LEU A 67 -2.55 -7.02 -2.30
C LEU A 67 -3.70 -7.23 -1.33
N ALA A 68 -4.95 -7.35 -1.80
CA ALA A 68 -6.07 -7.65 -0.92
C ALA A 68 -5.88 -8.98 -0.20
N ASN A 69 -5.41 -10.04 -0.89
CA ASN A 69 -5.16 -11.33 -0.27
C ASN A 69 -4.11 -11.25 0.84
N ILE A 70 -3.05 -10.49 0.64
CA ILE A 70 -1.99 -10.29 1.65
C ILE A 70 -2.47 -9.40 2.80
N LEU A 71 -3.08 -8.26 2.46
CA LEU A 71 -3.44 -7.22 3.42
C LEU A 71 -4.71 -7.57 4.21
N ASN A 72 -5.55 -8.49 3.75
CA ASN A 72 -6.70 -8.97 4.52
C ASN A 72 -6.26 -9.64 5.83
N GLU A 73 -5.08 -10.26 5.84
CA GLU A 73 -4.49 -10.85 7.03
C GLU A 73 -3.79 -9.84 7.95
N HIS A 74 -3.67 -8.58 7.51
CA HIS A 74 -2.98 -7.53 8.24
C HIS A 74 -3.71 -7.17 9.54
N ILE A 75 -3.00 -7.10 10.67
CA ILE A 75 -3.59 -6.90 12.02
C ILE A 75 -4.51 -5.67 12.11
N VAL A 76 -4.13 -4.54 11.50
CA VAL A 76 -4.94 -3.32 11.46
C VAL A 76 -6.27 -3.54 10.70
N ILE A 77 -6.25 -4.28 9.58
CA ILE A 77 -7.47 -4.60 8.83
C ILE A 77 -8.36 -5.54 9.64
N LYS A 78 -7.79 -6.59 10.24
CA LYS A 78 -8.55 -7.48 11.13
C LYS A 78 -9.24 -6.72 12.25
N GLU A 79 -8.50 -5.85 12.94
CA GLU A 79 -9.05 -5.04 14.04
C GLU A 79 -10.17 -4.10 13.55
N ILE A 80 -10.01 -3.47 12.38
CA ILE A 80 -11.07 -2.64 11.81
C ILE A 80 -12.34 -3.45 11.56
N TYR A 81 -12.24 -4.61 10.90
CA TYR A 81 -13.39 -5.44 10.55
C TYR A 81 -14.03 -6.17 11.74
N GLN A 82 -13.28 -6.40 12.82
CA GLN A 82 -13.84 -6.91 14.08
C GLN A 82 -14.70 -5.86 14.79
N ASN A 83 -14.31 -4.59 14.70
CA ASN A 83 -14.98 -3.49 15.41
C ASN A 83 -15.99 -2.72 14.55
N ASN A 84 -16.05 -2.97 13.24
CA ASN A 84 -16.89 -2.21 12.31
C ASN A 84 -17.58 -3.15 11.32
N LYS A 85 -18.88 -2.93 11.10
CA LYS A 85 -19.65 -3.68 10.11
C LYS A 85 -19.37 -3.15 8.70
N PRO A 86 -19.41 -3.99 7.65
CA PRO A 86 -19.40 -3.53 6.27
C PRO A 86 -20.45 -2.44 6.02
N GLY A 87 -20.06 -1.39 5.32
CA GLY A 87 -20.91 -0.22 5.00
C GLY A 87 -20.84 0.92 6.01
N THR A 88 -20.21 0.73 7.18
CA THR A 88 -20.06 1.81 8.17
C THR A 88 -18.90 2.74 7.83
N MET A 89 -18.91 3.91 8.46
CA MET A 89 -17.81 4.87 8.41
C MET A 89 -17.12 4.96 9.76
N MET A 90 -15.81 5.21 9.72
CA MET A 90 -14.99 5.59 10.85
C MET A 90 -14.21 6.86 10.50
N THR A 91 -13.88 7.62 11.53
CA THR A 91 -13.02 8.79 11.41
C THR A 91 -11.55 8.39 11.32
N GLN A 92 -10.72 9.28 10.79
CA GLN A 92 -9.26 9.11 10.83
C GLN A 92 -8.72 8.96 12.27
N HIS A 93 -9.35 9.64 13.24
CA HIS A 93 -8.99 9.50 14.66
C HIS A 93 -9.22 8.09 15.19
N GLN A 94 -10.33 7.44 14.79
CA GLN A 94 -10.59 6.04 15.16
C GLN A 94 -9.55 5.09 14.56
N LEU A 95 -9.13 5.31 13.31
CA LEU A 95 -8.02 4.56 12.72
C LEU A 95 -6.72 4.76 13.52
N HIS A 96 -6.40 6.00 13.91
CA HIS A 96 -5.21 6.27 14.72
C HIS A 96 -5.27 5.57 16.08
N LYS A 97 -6.43 5.54 16.75
CA LYS A 97 -6.63 4.79 17.99
C LYS A 97 -6.39 3.29 17.81
N ILE A 98 -6.92 2.70 16.74
CA ILE A 98 -6.71 1.28 16.42
C ILE A 98 -5.20 0.98 16.29
N ILE A 99 -4.49 1.78 15.49
CA ILE A 99 -3.05 1.61 15.29
C ILE A 99 -2.29 1.82 16.62
N ALA A 100 -2.59 2.89 17.34
CA ALA A 100 -1.95 3.20 18.61
C ALA A 100 -2.09 2.05 19.61
N ASN A 101 -3.29 1.46 19.73
CA ASN A 101 -3.55 0.33 20.61
C ASN A 101 -2.77 -0.92 20.17
N LEU A 102 -2.81 -1.28 18.88
CA LEU A 102 -2.13 -2.47 18.35
C LEU A 102 -0.61 -2.44 18.55
N TYR A 103 0.00 -1.25 18.53
CA TYR A 103 1.44 -1.08 18.65
C TYR A 103 1.89 -0.50 20.01
N ASN A 104 0.96 -0.36 20.98
CA ASN A 104 1.22 0.23 22.29
C ASN A 104 1.90 1.62 22.22
N LEU A 105 1.34 2.51 21.40
CA LEU A 105 1.81 3.88 21.19
C LEU A 105 0.75 4.89 21.66
N SER A 106 1.16 6.15 21.87
CA SER A 106 0.21 7.26 22.00
C SER A 106 -0.46 7.55 20.65
N VAL A 107 -1.74 7.94 20.66
CA VAL A 107 -2.51 8.30 19.46
C VAL A 107 -1.85 9.46 18.70
N ASP A 108 -1.25 10.41 19.42
CA ASP A 108 -0.58 11.57 18.84
C ASP A 108 0.88 11.28 18.43
N ASN A 109 1.32 10.02 18.56
CA ASN A 109 2.66 9.62 18.18
C ASN A 109 2.85 9.77 16.66
N ARG A 110 3.93 10.43 16.26
CA ARG A 110 4.26 10.66 14.85
C ARG A 110 4.32 9.37 14.02
N THR A 111 4.73 8.25 14.63
CA THR A 111 4.76 6.92 14.01
C THR A 111 3.37 6.43 13.64
N VAL A 112 2.37 6.66 14.48
CA VAL A 112 0.96 6.31 14.20
C VAL A 112 0.48 7.06 12.97
N ASN A 113 0.72 8.37 12.91
CA ASN A 113 0.30 9.19 11.77
C ASN A 113 1.02 8.78 10.47
N HIS A 114 2.33 8.55 10.51
CA HIS A 114 3.11 8.11 9.35
C HIS A 114 2.66 6.75 8.84
N TYR A 115 2.42 5.82 9.77
CA TYR A 115 1.93 4.50 9.44
C TYR A 115 0.53 4.58 8.80
N ALA A 116 -0.40 5.31 9.43
CA ALA A 116 -1.76 5.47 8.95
C ALA A 116 -1.78 6.03 7.51
N THR A 117 -1.08 7.15 7.30
CA THR A 117 -1.00 7.82 5.99
C THR A 117 -0.41 6.91 4.91
N ARG A 118 0.58 6.09 5.25
CA ARG A 118 1.24 5.18 4.31
C ARG A 118 0.39 3.96 3.97
N MET A 119 -0.16 3.31 4.99
CA MET A 119 -0.90 2.05 4.81
C MET A 119 -2.33 2.26 4.30
N ILE A 120 -2.97 3.39 4.62
CA ILE A 120 -4.34 3.65 4.18
C ILE A 120 -4.44 3.69 2.65
N SER A 121 -3.43 4.23 1.96
CA SER A 121 -3.36 4.24 0.51
C SER A 121 -3.33 2.82 -0.07
N TRP A 122 -2.59 1.91 0.57
CA TRP A 122 -2.57 0.49 0.19
C TRP A 122 -3.90 -0.20 0.44
N PHE A 123 -4.56 0.08 1.58
CA PHE A 123 -5.88 -0.46 1.88
C PHE A 123 -6.95 0.03 0.90
N TYR A 124 -6.88 1.30 0.48
CA TYR A 124 -7.76 1.85 -0.55
C TYR A 124 -7.52 1.21 -1.91
N PHE A 125 -6.26 1.09 -2.33
CA PHE A 125 -5.91 0.49 -3.61
C PHE A 125 -6.32 -0.98 -3.67
N ALA A 126 -6.10 -1.74 -2.60
CA ALA A 126 -6.54 -3.14 -2.47
C ALA A 126 -8.07 -3.27 -2.37
N GLY A 127 -8.78 -2.17 -2.09
CA GLY A 127 -10.22 -2.16 -1.93
C GLY A 127 -10.72 -2.70 -0.59
N LEU A 128 -9.84 -2.79 0.41
CA LEU A 128 -10.18 -3.18 1.79
C LEU A 128 -10.80 -2.03 2.58
N LEU A 129 -10.51 -0.79 2.19
CA LEU A 129 -11.15 0.41 2.71
C LEU A 129 -11.56 1.33 1.55
N GLU A 130 -12.42 2.31 1.85
CA GLU A 130 -12.81 3.38 0.93
C GLU A 130 -12.65 4.75 1.59
N LYS A 131 -12.31 5.76 0.80
CA LYS A 131 -12.43 7.15 1.21
C LYS A 131 -13.92 7.50 1.25
N GLY A 132 -14.42 7.81 2.43
CA GLY A 132 -15.78 8.30 2.64
C GLY A 132 -15.91 9.80 2.37
N ALA A 133 -17.03 10.37 2.82
CA ALA A 133 -17.23 11.82 2.76
C ALA A 133 -16.27 12.53 3.73
N GLY A 134 -15.63 13.61 3.27
CA GLY A 134 -14.65 14.37 4.05
C GLY A 134 -13.40 13.53 4.39
N ASN A 135 -13.05 13.50 5.67
CA ASN A 135 -11.92 12.73 6.21
C ASN A 135 -12.34 11.37 6.79
N ASN A 136 -13.56 10.92 6.50
CA ASN A 136 -14.03 9.62 6.94
C ASN A 136 -13.51 8.51 6.05
N ILE A 137 -13.36 7.35 6.67
CA ILE A 137 -12.90 6.10 6.09
C ILE A 137 -14.07 5.15 6.16
N LYS A 138 -14.44 4.55 5.03
CA LYS A 138 -15.57 3.65 4.94
C LYS A 138 -15.08 2.20 4.86
N VAL A 139 -15.71 1.33 5.64
CA VAL A 139 -15.57 -0.12 5.47
C VAL A 139 -16.47 -0.52 4.29
N PRO A 140 -15.95 -1.05 3.18
CA PRO A 140 -16.73 -1.33 1.99
C PRO A 140 -17.81 -2.38 2.29
N ASN A 141 -18.98 -2.23 1.66
CA ASN A 141 -20.01 -3.26 1.63
C ASN A 141 -20.07 -3.82 0.20
N GLY A 142 -19.32 -4.90 -0.04
CA GLY A 142 -19.05 -5.42 -1.38
C GLY A 142 -17.82 -4.79 -2.03
N THR A 143 -17.79 -4.75 -3.36
CA THR A 143 -16.61 -4.29 -4.11
C THR A 143 -16.37 -2.79 -3.93
N SER A 144 -15.16 -2.44 -3.48
CA SER A 144 -14.75 -1.05 -3.32
C SER A 144 -14.66 -0.31 -4.67
N LYS A 145 -15.19 0.92 -4.74
CA LYS A 145 -15.12 1.81 -5.90
C LYS A 145 -13.70 2.28 -6.21
N GLN A 146 -12.77 2.15 -5.26
CA GLN A 146 -11.37 2.57 -5.37
C GLN A 146 -10.40 1.43 -5.64
N LYS A 147 -10.87 0.18 -5.59
CA LYS A 147 -10.05 -1.00 -5.85
C LYS A 147 -9.39 -0.88 -7.23
N GLY A 148 -8.08 -1.06 -7.27
CA GLY A 148 -7.28 -0.98 -8.50
C GLY A 148 -7.21 0.41 -9.14
N LYS A 149 -7.69 1.47 -8.48
CA LYS A 149 -7.60 2.85 -9.02
C LYS A 149 -6.43 3.60 -8.40
N ARG A 150 -5.45 3.95 -9.23
CA ARG A 150 -4.42 4.95 -8.87
C ARG A 150 -5.11 6.33 -8.80
N LYS A 151 -5.35 6.90 -7.60
CA LYS A 151 -5.77 8.33 -7.55
C LYS A 151 -4.61 9.23 -7.92
N ASN A 152 -4.90 10.31 -8.65
CA ASN A 152 -3.95 11.38 -8.94
C ASN A 152 -3.30 11.90 -7.64
N GLU A 153 -1.99 12.07 -7.72
CA GLU A 153 -1.05 12.64 -6.74
C GLU A 153 -0.74 11.85 -5.46
N GLU A 154 -1.69 11.17 -4.81
CA GLU A 154 -1.40 10.40 -3.56
C GLU A 154 -0.81 8.99 -3.81
N HIS A 155 -0.88 8.47 -5.05
CA HIS A 155 -0.36 7.15 -5.42
C HIS A 155 1.03 7.23 -6.07
N GLN A 156 1.87 8.20 -5.66
CA GLN A 156 3.25 8.31 -6.16
C GLN A 156 4.06 7.02 -5.99
N GLN A 157 3.72 6.15 -5.04
CA GLN A 157 4.43 4.89 -4.85
C GLN A 157 4.20 3.89 -5.99
N LEU A 158 3.00 3.88 -6.58
CA LEU A 158 2.62 2.99 -7.69
C LEU A 158 2.95 3.55 -9.06
N SER A 159 3.00 4.88 -9.24
CA SER A 159 3.44 5.49 -10.51
C SER A 159 4.94 5.34 -10.79
N LEU A 160 5.69 4.78 -9.84
CA LEU A 160 7.08 4.38 -10.02
C LEU A 160 7.23 3.03 -10.72
N PHE A 161 6.13 2.29 -10.88
CA PHE A 161 6.04 0.99 -11.53
C PHE A 161 5.07 1.03 -12.71
#